data_AF-A0A3N5PG68-F1
#
_entry.id   AF-A0A3N5PG68-F1
#
_cell.length_a   1.000
_cell.length_b   1.000
_cell.length_c   1.000
_cell.angle_alpha   90.00
_cell.angle_beta   90.00
_cell.angle_gamma   90.00
#
_symmetry.space_group_name_H-M   'P 1'
#
loop_
_entity.id
_entity.type
_entity.pdbx_description
1 polymer ?
#
loop_
_entity_poly.entity_id
_entity_poly.type
_entity_poly.pdbx_seq_one_letter_code
_entity_poly.pdbx_strand_id
1 'polypeptide(L)'
;MPVAKSHGLVACCVLVSSAFVFAQTALPPGAVSLVNQDRYGSRVALCADTGEPAVQDGARTIRSTAVWMGDPSRLQKVEAGKGACDPAWSPDGRRLAVTAADGLWVFSASSAEGSLRVESKIPFGGSTEFSYRTFSQPRWSPDGVLVALLVSNGGTSWVEVFEVRTGRLFYTSPPENYSFSWGNARNLKLGKTEIHLPR
;
A
#
# COMPACT_ATOMS: atom_id res chain seq x y z
N MET A 1 71.51 3.63 -46.95
CA MET A 1 71.98 2.93 -45.74
C MET A 1 72.50 3.99 -44.78
N PRO A 2 72.17 4.02 -43.48
CA PRO A 2 71.85 2.89 -42.60
C PRO A 2 70.43 2.90 -42.00
N VAL A 3 70.10 1.73 -41.44
CA VAL A 3 68.89 1.36 -40.69
C VAL A 3 69.10 1.70 -39.21
N ALA A 4 68.12 2.31 -38.54
CA ALA A 4 68.08 2.46 -37.09
C ALA A 4 66.93 1.62 -36.51
N LYS A 5 67.28 0.81 -35.52
CA LYS A 5 66.50 -0.27 -34.91
C LYS A 5 65.39 0.25 -33.98
N SER A 6 64.22 -0.37 -34.08
CA SER A 6 63.12 -0.32 -33.11
C SER A 6 63.46 -1.17 -31.88
N HIS A 7 63.37 -0.58 -30.68
CA HIS A 7 63.26 -1.32 -29.41
C HIS A 7 61.96 -0.88 -28.73
N GLY A 8 61.16 -1.87 -28.36
CA GLY A 8 59.77 -1.70 -27.95
C GLY A 8 59.60 -1.29 -26.49
N LEU A 9 58.40 -0.80 -26.22
CA LEU A 9 57.79 -0.82 -24.91
C LEU A 9 56.36 -1.33 -25.08
N VAL A 10 56.12 -2.51 -24.53
CA VAL A 10 54.80 -3.12 -24.35
C VAL A 10 54.10 -2.32 -23.24
N ALA A 11 52.97 -1.70 -23.55
CA ALA A 11 52.08 -1.12 -22.55
C ALA A 11 50.76 -1.91 -22.53
N CYS A 12 50.52 -2.55 -21.39
CA CYS A 12 49.34 -3.34 -21.04
C CYS A 12 48.01 -2.65 -21.35
N CYS A 13 47.04 -3.46 -21.74
CA CYS A 13 45.62 -3.18 -21.67
C CYS A 13 45.21 -2.61 -20.29
N VAL A 14 44.50 -1.50 -20.29
CA VAL A 14 43.35 -1.33 -19.40
C VAL A 14 42.17 -0.88 -20.28
N LEU A 15 41.34 -1.86 -20.62
CA LEU A 15 39.97 -1.60 -21.03
C LEU A 15 39.28 -0.88 -19.87
N VAL A 16 38.98 0.41 -20.03
CA VAL A 16 38.04 1.06 -19.13
C VAL A 16 36.66 0.53 -19.50
N SER A 17 36.28 -0.55 -18.84
CA SER A 17 34.92 -1.07 -18.84
C SER A 17 34.01 0.06 -18.34
N SER A 18 33.19 0.60 -19.24
CA SER A 18 32.07 1.46 -18.84
C SER A 18 31.09 0.58 -18.08
N ALA A 19 31.27 0.50 -16.76
CA ALA A 19 30.31 -0.13 -15.88
C ALA A 19 29.00 0.66 -16.00
N PHE A 20 27.98 -0.03 -16.49
CA PHE A 20 26.60 0.41 -16.41
C PHE A 20 26.27 0.72 -14.95
N VAL A 21 26.08 2.00 -14.64
CA VAL A 21 25.43 2.40 -13.40
C VAL A 21 23.95 2.17 -13.61
N PHE A 22 23.46 0.98 -13.26
CA PHE A 22 22.05 0.85 -12.91
C PHE A 22 21.85 1.77 -11.70
N ALA A 23 21.08 2.85 -11.88
CA ALA A 23 20.56 3.59 -10.75
C ALA A 23 19.71 2.61 -9.95
N GLN A 24 20.27 2.06 -8.87
CA GLN A 24 19.47 1.37 -7.88
C GLN A 24 18.55 2.44 -7.28
N THR A 25 17.27 2.35 -7.61
CA THR A 25 16.24 3.18 -7.00
C THR A 25 16.35 2.97 -5.49
N ALA A 26 16.72 4.02 -4.76
CA ALA A 26 16.75 3.95 -3.31
C ALA A 26 15.32 3.74 -2.82
N LEU A 27 15.08 2.65 -2.09
CA LEU A 27 13.86 2.51 -1.30
C LEU A 27 13.72 3.75 -0.39
N PRO A 28 12.50 4.22 -0.12
CA PRO A 28 12.32 5.29 0.87
C PRO A 28 13.04 4.95 2.18
N PRO A 29 13.69 5.91 2.86
CA PRO A 29 14.29 5.67 4.17
C PRO A 29 13.27 5.04 5.11
N GLY A 30 13.59 3.93 5.78
CA GLY A 30 12.64 3.25 6.66
C GLY A 30 11.61 2.36 5.95
N ALA A 31 11.88 1.91 4.72
CA ALA A 31 11.09 0.84 4.08
C ALA A 31 11.19 -0.47 4.89
N VAL A 32 10.19 -0.74 5.72
CA VAL A 32 10.10 -1.95 6.55
C VAL A 32 9.36 -3.10 5.84
N SER A 33 8.64 -2.84 4.74
CA SER A 33 7.85 -3.88 4.04
C SER A 33 7.64 -3.60 2.55
N LEU A 34 7.83 -4.63 1.73
CA LEU A 34 7.48 -4.70 0.31
C LEU A 34 6.52 -5.92 0.20
N VAL A 35 5.35 -5.94 -0.45
CA VAL A 35 4.61 -4.95 -1.24
C VAL A 35 3.32 -5.61 -1.72
N ASN A 36 2.21 -4.88 -1.78
CA ASN A 36 1.07 -5.38 -2.56
C ASN A 36 1.32 -5.06 -4.04
N GLN A 37 1.29 -6.07 -4.89
CA GLN A 37 1.49 -5.92 -6.33
C GLN A 37 0.13 -5.88 -7.03
N ASP A 38 0.01 -5.05 -8.07
CA ASP A 38 -1.19 -5.11 -8.89
C ASP A 38 -1.30 -6.47 -9.59
N ARG A 39 -2.51 -6.84 -10.01
CA ARG A 39 -2.76 -8.15 -10.63
C ARG A 39 -1.89 -8.43 -11.86
N TYR A 40 -1.42 -7.38 -12.54
CA TYR A 40 -0.62 -7.50 -13.76
C TYR A 40 0.88 -7.64 -13.48
N GLY A 41 1.30 -7.49 -12.23
CA GLY A 41 2.69 -7.52 -11.86
C GLY A 41 3.47 -6.24 -12.21
N SER A 42 2.79 -5.23 -12.72
CA SER A 42 3.41 -4.03 -13.31
C SER A 42 3.70 -2.94 -12.28
N ARG A 43 3.00 -2.96 -11.15
CA ARG A 43 3.09 -1.93 -10.12
C ARG A 43 3.13 -2.52 -8.73
N VAL A 44 3.83 -1.82 -7.86
CA VAL A 44 4.00 -2.16 -6.45
C VAL A 44 3.50 -1.02 -5.58
N ALA A 45 2.92 -1.35 -4.43
CA ALA A 45 2.52 -0.38 -3.41
C ALA A 45 3.06 -0.80 -2.03
N LEU A 46 3.80 0.10 -1.38
CA LEU A 46 4.51 -0.16 -0.13
C LEU A 46 4.12 0.87 0.93
N CYS A 47 4.07 0.43 2.18
CA CYS A 47 4.01 1.31 3.34
C CYS A 47 5.40 1.37 3.97
N ALA A 48 5.86 2.56 4.30
CA ALA A 48 7.13 2.79 4.97
C ALA A 48 7.02 3.92 5.99
N ASP A 49 7.95 3.92 6.94
CA ASP A 49 8.14 5.06 7.81
C ASP A 49 8.66 6.24 6.98
N THR A 50 8.24 7.45 7.32
CA THR A 50 8.76 8.67 6.67
C THR A 50 10.01 9.19 7.37
N GLY A 51 10.32 8.68 8.57
CA GLY A 51 11.40 9.20 9.43
C GLY A 51 11.00 10.47 10.18
N GLU A 52 9.77 10.96 9.99
CA GLU A 52 9.23 12.10 10.73
C GLU A 52 8.73 11.65 12.13
N PRO A 53 8.76 12.53 13.14
CA PRO A 53 8.16 12.24 14.44
C PRO A 53 6.67 11.94 14.32
N ALA A 54 6.16 11.03 15.16
CA ALA A 54 4.74 10.71 15.21
C ALA A 54 3.88 11.96 15.46
N VAL A 55 2.73 12.04 14.78
CA VAL A 55 1.82 13.18 14.85
C VAL A 55 0.79 12.96 15.95
N GLN A 56 0.59 13.94 16.82
CA GLN A 56 -0.52 13.94 17.77
C GLN A 56 -1.78 14.49 17.12
N ASP A 57 -2.90 13.79 17.30
CA ASP A 57 -4.23 14.21 16.83
C ASP A 57 -5.25 13.94 17.94
N GLY A 58 -5.48 14.94 18.78
CA GLY A 58 -6.19 14.77 20.06
C GLY A 58 -5.45 13.77 20.96
N ALA A 59 -6.17 12.73 21.39
CA ALA A 59 -5.59 11.64 22.18
C ALA A 59 -4.90 10.55 21.34
N ARG A 60 -4.88 10.67 20.00
CA ARG A 60 -4.22 9.69 19.13
C ARG A 60 -2.78 10.08 18.88
N THR A 61 -1.88 9.11 19.01
CA THR A 61 -0.55 9.16 18.39
C THR A 61 -0.59 8.43 17.06
N ILE A 62 -0.43 9.17 15.96
CA ILE A 62 -0.43 8.65 14.60
C ILE A 62 1.01 8.46 14.15
N ARG A 63 1.36 7.24 13.73
CA ARG A 63 2.69 6.97 13.15
C ARG A 63 2.88 7.77 11.87
N SER A 64 4.09 8.26 11.64
CA SER A 64 4.42 9.02 10.44
C SER A 64 4.80 8.07 9.32
N THR A 65 3.80 7.35 8.82
CA THR A 65 3.92 6.47 7.66
C THR A 65 3.28 7.10 6.43
N ALA A 66 3.75 6.67 5.26
CA ALA A 66 3.10 6.96 3.99
C ALA A 66 2.98 5.69 3.14
N VAL A 67 2.24 5.80 2.04
CA VAL A 67 2.25 4.80 0.99
C VAL A 67 3.03 5.33 -0.20
N TRP A 68 3.84 4.49 -0.82
CA TRP A 68 4.51 4.76 -2.09
C TRP A 68 4.04 3.73 -3.11
N MET A 69 3.79 4.18 -4.34
CA MET A 69 3.29 3.35 -5.43
C MET A 69 4.01 3.66 -6.73
N GLY A 70 4.27 2.65 -7.55
CA GLY A 70 4.75 2.86 -8.90
C GLY A 70 5.28 1.58 -9.52
N ASP A 71 6.00 1.76 -10.63
CA ASP A 71 6.94 0.73 -11.06
C ASP A 71 8.05 0.58 -10.00
N PRO A 72 8.60 -0.63 -9.76
CA PRO A 72 9.68 -0.82 -8.77
C PRO A 72 10.88 0.12 -8.95
N SER A 73 11.16 0.55 -10.18
CA SER A 73 12.24 1.50 -10.48
C SER A 73 11.84 2.97 -10.27
N ARG A 74 10.54 3.28 -10.16
CA ARG A 74 10.03 4.64 -10.03
C ARG A 74 8.80 4.70 -9.13
N LEU A 75 9.05 4.73 -7.83
CA LEU A 75 8.04 4.91 -6.80
C LEU A 75 7.72 6.39 -6.57
N GLN A 76 6.45 6.69 -6.37
CA GLN A 76 5.99 8.02 -5.97
C GLN A 76 5.18 7.94 -4.67
N LYS A 77 5.22 8.98 -3.85
CA LYS A 77 4.40 9.06 -2.64
C LYS A 77 2.91 9.18 -3.04
N VAL A 78 2.06 8.46 -2.33
CA VAL A 78 0.60 8.56 -2.44
C VAL A 78 0.12 9.64 -1.47
N GLU A 79 -0.55 10.64 -2.01
CA GLU A 79 -1.16 11.72 -1.23
C GLU A 79 -2.46 11.21 -0.57
N ALA A 80 -2.32 10.63 0.62
CA ALA A 80 -3.39 10.13 1.48
C ALA A 80 -3.39 10.84 2.85
N GLY A 81 -4.32 10.45 3.73
CA GLY A 81 -4.38 10.97 5.10
C GLY A 81 -3.14 10.62 5.95
N LYS A 82 -3.01 11.27 7.12
CA LYS A 82 -1.91 11.02 8.06
C LYS A 82 -1.87 9.55 8.49
N GLY A 83 -0.66 9.01 8.61
CA GLY A 83 -0.45 7.60 8.98
C GLY A 83 -1.00 6.63 7.94
N ALA A 84 -1.01 7.04 6.67
CA ALA A 84 -1.42 6.17 5.58
C ALA A 84 -0.56 4.91 5.54
N CYS A 85 -1.20 3.75 5.46
CA CYS A 85 -0.55 2.45 5.39
C CYS A 85 -1.48 1.37 4.81
N ASP A 86 -1.08 0.10 4.91
CA ASP A 86 -1.79 -1.10 4.45
C ASP A 86 -2.38 -1.01 3.03
N PRO A 87 -1.54 -0.77 2.00
CA PRO A 87 -2.03 -0.69 0.62
C PRO A 87 -2.64 -2.02 0.12
N ALA A 88 -3.80 -1.95 -0.51
CA ALA A 88 -4.47 -3.09 -1.13
C ALA A 88 -5.00 -2.82 -2.55
N TRP A 89 -4.47 -3.55 -3.54
CA TRP A 89 -4.96 -3.48 -4.91
C TRP A 89 -6.31 -4.18 -5.07
N SER A 90 -7.18 -3.58 -5.88
CA SER A 90 -8.40 -4.23 -6.34
C SER A 90 -8.08 -5.43 -7.25
N PRO A 91 -8.99 -6.43 -7.36
CA PRO A 91 -8.73 -7.63 -8.15
C PRO A 91 -8.55 -7.38 -9.65
N ASP A 92 -8.95 -6.22 -10.17
CA ASP A 92 -8.72 -5.79 -11.55
C ASP A 92 -7.44 -4.95 -11.70
N GLY A 93 -6.71 -4.67 -10.60
CA GLY A 93 -5.51 -3.83 -10.58
C GLY A 93 -5.77 -2.35 -10.87
N ARG A 94 -7.03 -1.91 -10.97
CA ARG A 94 -7.35 -0.53 -11.38
C ARG A 94 -7.51 0.42 -10.21
N ARG A 95 -7.62 -0.08 -8.98
CA ARG A 95 -7.81 0.72 -7.77
C ARG A 95 -6.88 0.27 -6.66
N LEU A 96 -6.51 1.22 -5.81
CA LEU A 96 -5.70 1.00 -4.61
C LEU A 96 -6.46 1.52 -3.40
N ALA A 97 -6.72 0.65 -2.43
CA ALA A 97 -7.23 1.03 -1.12
C ALA A 97 -6.07 1.26 -0.14
N VAL A 98 -6.16 2.28 0.69
CA VAL A 98 -5.17 2.66 1.69
C VAL A 98 -5.91 3.06 2.96
N THR A 99 -5.51 2.50 4.11
CA THR A 99 -6.04 2.97 5.40
C THR A 99 -5.23 4.16 5.88
N ALA A 100 -5.91 5.15 6.45
CA ALA A 100 -5.30 6.29 7.12
C ALA A 100 -6.07 6.62 8.40
N ALA A 101 -5.52 7.50 9.23
CA ALA A 101 -6.16 7.89 10.49
C ALA A 101 -7.56 8.52 10.31
N ASP A 102 -7.83 9.08 9.13
CA ASP A 102 -9.05 9.80 8.79
C ASP A 102 -10.01 9.03 7.87
N GLY A 103 -9.70 7.80 7.46
CA GLY A 103 -10.58 7.03 6.59
C GLY A 103 -9.92 5.96 5.72
N LEU A 104 -10.74 5.26 4.95
CA LEU A 104 -10.30 4.48 3.79
C LEU A 104 -10.17 5.42 2.61
N TRP A 105 -8.98 5.47 2.01
CA TRP A 105 -8.74 6.16 0.76
C TRP A 105 -8.73 5.14 -0.36
N VAL A 106 -9.52 5.39 -1.40
CA VAL A 106 -9.53 4.57 -2.61
C VAL A 106 -9.09 5.45 -3.77
N PHE A 107 -8.00 5.03 -4.41
CA PHE A 107 -7.44 5.72 -5.55
C PHE A 107 -7.71 4.93 -6.82
N SER A 108 -8.08 5.64 -7.89
CA SER A 108 -7.99 5.12 -9.23
C SER A 108 -6.53 5.16 -9.67
N ALA A 109 -6.03 4.02 -10.14
CA ALA A 109 -4.66 3.87 -10.58
C ALA A 109 -4.62 3.85 -12.11
N SER A 110 -4.51 5.04 -12.69
CA SER A 110 -4.44 5.21 -14.14
C SER A 110 -3.17 4.60 -14.71
N SER A 111 -3.28 3.95 -15.88
CA SER A 111 -2.19 3.23 -16.53
C SER A 111 -1.23 4.13 -17.31
N ALA A 112 -1.64 5.34 -17.71
CA ALA A 112 -0.88 6.13 -18.67
C ALA A 112 0.26 6.95 -18.05
N GLU A 113 0.14 7.37 -16.78
CA GLU A 113 1.12 8.28 -16.16
C GLU A 113 1.54 7.85 -14.75
N GLY A 114 0.96 6.76 -14.23
CA GLY A 114 1.09 6.40 -12.82
C GLY A 114 0.40 7.42 -11.89
N SER A 115 -0.42 8.33 -12.42
CA SER A 115 -1.14 9.31 -11.62
C SER A 115 -2.24 8.62 -10.81
N LEU A 116 -2.26 8.91 -9.51
CA LEU A 116 -3.32 8.51 -8.60
C LEU A 116 -4.35 9.62 -8.51
N ARG A 117 -5.61 9.27 -8.66
CA ARG A 117 -6.73 10.17 -8.39
C ARG A 117 -7.57 9.58 -7.28
N VAL A 118 -7.89 10.39 -6.28
CA VAL A 118 -8.84 9.99 -5.23
C VAL A 118 -10.17 9.70 -5.91
N GLU A 119 -10.61 8.45 -5.86
CA GLU A 119 -11.90 8.01 -6.39
C GLU A 119 -12.96 8.09 -5.30
N SER A 120 -12.64 7.65 -4.09
CA SER A 120 -13.50 7.80 -2.92
C SER A 120 -12.70 7.89 -1.63
N LYS A 121 -13.32 8.53 -0.63
CA LYS A 121 -12.85 8.55 0.74
C LYS A 121 -14.01 8.15 1.65
N ILE A 122 -13.81 7.08 2.42
CA ILE A 122 -14.81 6.60 3.39
C ILE A 122 -14.37 7.09 4.76
N PRO A 123 -14.99 8.15 5.31
CA PRO A 123 -14.64 8.66 6.63
C PRO A 123 -15.08 7.64 7.70
N PHE A 124 -14.18 7.33 8.63
CA PHE A 124 -14.47 6.37 9.68
C PHE A 124 -15.12 6.98 10.94
N GLY A 125 -15.42 8.28 10.89
CA GLY A 125 -15.75 9.07 12.07
C GLY A 125 -14.50 9.35 12.91
N GLY A 126 -14.50 10.48 13.63
CA GLY A 126 -13.42 10.78 14.57
C GLY A 126 -13.39 9.75 15.70
N SER A 127 -12.21 9.44 16.24
CA SER A 127 -12.16 8.92 17.60
C SER A 127 -12.19 10.07 18.57
N THR A 128 -13.02 9.95 19.60
CA THR A 128 -12.78 10.65 20.85
C THR A 128 -11.90 9.77 21.74
N GLU A 129 -11.50 10.29 22.90
CA GLU A 129 -10.91 9.47 23.98
C GLU A 129 -11.76 8.24 24.33
N PHE A 130 -13.08 8.30 24.06
CA PHE A 130 -14.05 7.26 24.37
C PHE A 130 -14.45 6.41 23.15
N SER A 131 -13.95 6.71 21.94
CA SER A 131 -14.26 5.98 20.71
C SER A 131 -13.03 5.74 19.83
N TYR A 132 -11.91 5.36 20.46
CA TYR A 132 -10.70 4.98 19.73
C TYR A 132 -10.99 3.87 18.73
N ARG A 133 -10.65 4.11 17.46
CA ARG A 133 -10.78 3.16 16.36
C ARG A 133 -9.57 3.27 15.45
N THR A 134 -9.03 2.12 15.08
CA THR A 134 -7.96 1.94 14.09
C THR A 134 -8.42 0.95 13.05
N PHE A 135 -7.96 1.14 11.82
CA PHE A 135 -8.37 0.36 10.66
C PHE A 135 -7.14 -0.17 9.98
N SER A 136 -7.14 -1.45 9.64
CA SER A 136 -6.00 -2.11 9.04
C SER A 136 -6.43 -3.22 8.08
N GLN A 137 -5.46 -3.70 7.30
CA GLN A 137 -5.62 -4.86 6.42
C GLN A 137 -6.84 -4.79 5.49
N PRO A 138 -7.00 -3.74 4.66
CA PRO A 138 -8.06 -3.72 3.67
C PRO A 138 -7.96 -4.91 2.73
N ARG A 139 -9.08 -5.60 2.49
CA ARG A 139 -9.15 -6.65 1.46
C ARG A 139 -10.40 -6.47 0.61
N TRP A 140 -10.18 -6.41 -0.69
CA TRP A 140 -11.25 -6.32 -1.67
C TRP A 140 -12.01 -7.63 -1.79
N SER A 141 -13.34 -7.54 -1.96
CA SER A 141 -14.11 -8.68 -2.46
C SER A 141 -13.63 -9.05 -3.87
N PRO A 142 -13.74 -10.31 -4.29
CA PRO A 142 -13.29 -10.76 -5.62
C PRO A 142 -13.88 -10.01 -6.82
N ASP A 143 -15.07 -9.41 -6.68
CA ASP A 143 -15.71 -8.58 -7.71
C ASP A 143 -15.28 -7.10 -7.67
N GLY A 144 -14.49 -6.71 -6.66
CA GLY A 144 -14.01 -5.34 -6.46
C GLY A 144 -15.10 -4.34 -6.02
N VAL A 145 -16.27 -4.79 -5.57
CA VAL A 145 -17.38 -3.90 -5.16
C VAL A 145 -17.27 -3.51 -3.69
N LEU A 146 -16.76 -4.42 -2.85
CA LEU A 146 -16.65 -4.25 -1.42
C LEU A 146 -15.19 -4.24 -0.96
N VAL A 147 -14.94 -3.57 0.16
CA VAL A 147 -13.69 -3.69 0.92
C VAL A 147 -14.03 -4.02 2.36
N ALA A 148 -13.42 -5.09 2.87
CA ALA A 148 -13.46 -5.47 4.28
C ALA A 148 -12.20 -4.98 5.00
N LEU A 149 -12.36 -4.57 6.25
CA LEU A 149 -11.32 -3.99 7.10
C LEU A 149 -11.32 -4.67 8.46
N LEU A 150 -10.13 -4.83 9.04
CA LEU A 150 -10.00 -5.11 10.46
C LEU A 150 -10.08 -3.79 11.22
N VAL A 151 -11.00 -3.71 12.17
CA VAL A 151 -11.21 -2.54 13.03
C VAL A 151 -10.86 -2.91 14.45
N SER A 152 -10.10 -2.06 15.15
CA SER A 152 -9.76 -2.26 16.56
C SER A 152 -9.93 -0.99 17.38
N ASN A 153 -10.38 -1.14 18.62
CA ASN A 153 -10.40 -0.09 19.64
C ASN A 153 -9.28 -0.21 20.69
N GLY A 154 -8.26 -1.03 20.43
CA GLY A 154 -7.15 -1.29 21.36
C GLY A 154 -7.45 -2.37 22.40
N GLY A 155 -8.72 -2.69 22.67
CA GLY A 155 -9.11 -3.80 23.56
C GLY A 155 -9.62 -5.03 22.82
N THR A 156 -10.33 -4.84 21.70
CA THR A 156 -10.83 -5.92 20.84
C THR A 156 -10.72 -5.53 19.37
N SER A 157 -11.03 -6.47 18.47
CA SER A 157 -11.13 -6.25 17.03
C SER A 157 -12.39 -6.87 16.44
N TRP A 158 -12.86 -6.31 15.33
CA TRP A 158 -13.97 -6.82 14.54
C TRP A 158 -13.76 -6.51 13.06
N VAL A 159 -14.66 -6.98 12.21
CA VAL A 159 -14.59 -6.78 10.76
C VAL A 159 -15.73 -5.87 10.32
N GLU A 160 -15.40 -4.86 9.53
CA GLU A 160 -16.37 -4.02 8.84
C GLU A 160 -16.22 -4.15 7.33
N VAL A 161 -17.34 -4.15 6.62
CA VAL A 161 -17.38 -4.26 5.17
C VAL A 161 -18.08 -3.03 4.60
N PHE A 162 -17.43 -2.39 3.64
CA PHE A 162 -17.93 -1.17 3.02
C PHE A 162 -18.10 -1.34 1.51
N GLU A 163 -19.10 -0.66 0.96
CA GLU A 163 -19.23 -0.42 -0.47
C GLU A 163 -18.25 0.68 -0.90
N VAL A 164 -17.42 0.37 -1.90
CA VAL A 164 -16.33 1.28 -2.29
C VAL A 164 -16.85 2.58 -2.92
N ARG A 165 -17.92 2.49 -3.72
CA ARG A 165 -18.43 3.64 -4.49
C ARG A 165 -19.18 4.65 -3.64
N THR A 166 -19.99 4.16 -2.69
CA THR A 166 -20.89 4.99 -1.88
C THR A 166 -20.34 5.24 -0.47
N GLY A 167 -19.35 4.44 -0.04
CA GLY A 167 -18.89 4.42 1.35
C GLY A 167 -19.86 3.75 2.32
N ARG A 168 -20.93 3.11 1.83
CA ARG A 168 -21.96 2.51 2.68
C ARG A 168 -21.40 1.33 3.47
N LEU A 169 -21.58 1.36 4.78
CA LEU A 169 -21.35 0.19 5.64
C LEU A 169 -22.36 -0.90 5.29
N PHE A 170 -21.85 -2.06 4.85
CA PHE A 170 -22.61 -3.24 4.47
C PHE A 170 -22.79 -4.21 5.63
N TYR A 171 -21.75 -4.36 6.46
CA TYR A 171 -21.72 -5.35 7.54
C TYR A 171 -20.72 -4.96 8.63
N THR A 172 -21.05 -5.32 9.86
CA THR A 172 -20.17 -5.28 11.03
C THR A 172 -20.27 -6.62 11.73
N SER A 173 -19.12 -7.27 11.96
CA SER A 173 -19.09 -8.52 12.73
C SER A 173 -19.28 -8.27 14.22
N PRO A 174 -19.64 -9.30 15.01
CA PRO A 174 -19.40 -9.28 16.44
C PRO A 174 -17.93 -8.95 16.77
N PRO A 175 -17.64 -8.48 18.00
CA PRO A 175 -16.26 -8.31 18.47
C PRO A 175 -15.49 -9.65 18.49
N GLU A 176 -14.19 -9.56 18.79
CA GLU A 176 -13.26 -10.70 18.85
C GLU A 176 -12.99 -11.41 17.51
N ASN A 177 -13.09 -10.66 16.40
CA ASN A 177 -12.68 -11.13 15.09
C ASN A 177 -11.37 -10.44 14.68
N TYR A 178 -10.28 -11.19 14.67
CA TYR A 178 -8.91 -10.68 14.44
C TYR A 178 -8.36 -10.99 13.05
N SER A 179 -9.07 -11.79 12.26
CA SER A 179 -8.69 -12.13 10.90
C SER A 179 -9.92 -12.47 10.08
N PHE A 180 -9.81 -12.30 8.77
CA PHE A 180 -10.88 -12.63 7.83
C PHE A 180 -10.33 -12.95 6.46
N SER A 181 -11.15 -13.58 5.63
CA SER A 181 -10.87 -13.78 4.20
C SER A 181 -12.16 -13.75 3.40
N TRP A 182 -12.06 -13.51 2.10
CA TRP A 182 -13.19 -13.66 1.20
C TRP A 182 -13.24 -15.09 0.67
N GLY A 183 -14.40 -15.74 0.81
CA GLY A 183 -14.69 -16.99 0.11
C GLY A 183 -15.13 -16.75 -1.33
N ASN A 184 -15.95 -15.73 -1.55
CA ASN A 184 -16.34 -15.22 -2.87
C ASN A 184 -16.79 -13.75 -2.75
N ALA A 185 -17.35 -13.18 -3.83
CA ALA A 185 -17.81 -11.78 -3.88
C ALA A 185 -18.75 -11.36 -2.73
N ARG A 186 -19.50 -12.30 -2.13
CA ARG A 186 -20.48 -12.04 -1.08
C ARG A 186 -20.39 -13.03 0.08
N ASN A 187 -19.28 -13.76 0.22
CA ASN A 187 -19.05 -14.67 1.33
C ASN A 187 -17.78 -14.23 2.05
N LEU A 188 -17.94 -13.78 3.30
CA LEU A 188 -16.87 -13.39 4.19
C LEU A 188 -16.64 -14.52 5.21
N LYS A 189 -15.40 -14.94 5.38
CA LYS A 189 -15.00 -15.98 6.34
C LYS A 189 -14.36 -15.35 7.56
N LEU A 190 -14.89 -15.68 8.73
CA LEU A 190 -14.40 -15.28 10.05
C LEU A 190 -14.00 -16.57 10.81
N GLY A 191 -12.73 -16.96 10.72
CA GLY A 191 -12.28 -18.26 11.19
C GLY A 191 -13.02 -19.41 10.48
N LYS A 192 -13.83 -20.17 11.22
CA LYS A 192 -14.65 -21.28 10.68
C LYS A 192 -16.06 -20.85 10.26
N THR A 193 -16.45 -19.60 10.55
CA THR A 193 -17.78 -19.08 10.26
C THR A 193 -17.81 -18.43 8.89
N GLU A 194 -18.86 -18.72 8.11
CA GLU A 194 -19.10 -18.07 6.82
C GLU A 194 -20.31 -17.12 6.92
N ILE A 195 -20.11 -15.88 6.50
CA ILE A 195 -21.11 -14.82 6.50
C ILE A 195 -21.49 -14.51 5.05
N HIS A 196 -22.76 -14.70 4.72
CA HIS A 196 -23.30 -14.39 3.40
C HIS A 196 -23.86 -12.97 3.40
N LEU A 197 -23.20 -12.07 2.67
CA LEU A 197 -23.60 -10.68 2.55
C LEU A 197 -24.75 -10.53 1.56
N PRO A 198 -25.70 -9.61 1.81
CA PRO A 198 -26.77 -9.33 0.86
C PRO A 198 -26.18 -8.77 -0.46
N ARG A 199 -26.95 -8.91 -1.54
CA ARG A 199 -26.61 -8.32 -2.84
C ARG A 199 -26.78 -6.81 -2.79
#